data_AF-A0A7K0EJC9-F1
#
_entry.id   AF-A0A7K0EJC9-F1
#
_cell.length_a   1.000
_cell.length_b   1.000
_cell.length_c   1.000
_cell.angle_alpha   90.00
_cell.angle_beta   90.00
_cell.angle_gamma   90.00
#
_symmetry.space_group_name_H-M   'P 1'
#
loop_
_entity.id
_entity.type
_entity.pdbx_description
1 polymer ?
#
loop_
_entity_poly.entity_id
_entity_poly.type
_entity_poly.pdbx_seq_one_letter_code
_entity_poly.pdbx_strand_id
1 'polypeptide(L)' 'MKVRKIGYQQRKKHRWTIRQQTELVPSLLLAGKWMTSAGFSRGDSVKVWVEHNKIVIER' A
#
# COMPACT_ATOMS: atom_id res chain seq x y z
N MET A 1 5.64 17.02 -21.25
CA MET A 1 4.54 17.52 -20.40
C MET A 1 4.96 17.41 -18.93
N LYS A 2 5.02 18.51 -18.17
CA LYS A 2 5.55 18.53 -16.79
C LYS A 2 4.37 18.46 -15.81
N VAL A 3 4.23 17.35 -15.07
CA VAL A 3 3.10 17.12 -14.14
C VAL A 3 3.21 18.07 -12.94
N ARG A 4 2.24 18.97 -12.78
CA ARG A 4 2.14 19.87 -11.62
C ARG A 4 1.58 19.08 -10.43
N LYS A 5 2.41 18.78 -9.42
CA LYS A 5 1.95 18.20 -8.15
C LYS A 5 1.30 19.30 -7.31
N ILE A 6 -0.01 19.23 -7.11
CA ILE A 6 -0.72 20.08 -6.14
C ILE A 6 -0.48 19.46 -4.75
N GLY A 7 0.49 19.99 -4.02
CA GLY A 7 0.71 19.62 -2.62
C GLY A 7 -0.16 20.45 -1.70
N TYR A 8 -0.95 19.82 -0.83
CA TYR A 8 -1.65 20.51 0.25
C TYR A 8 -0.80 20.46 1.53
N GLN A 9 -0.42 21.64 2.03
CA GLN A 9 0.40 21.78 3.24
C GLN A 9 -0.52 22.03 4.44
N GLN A 10 -0.87 20.99 5.20
CA GLN A 10 -1.45 21.18 6.54
C GLN A 10 -0.35 21.62 7.50
N ARG A 11 -0.35 22.90 7.87
CA ARG A 11 0.44 23.38 9.01
C ARG A 11 -0.21 22.87 10.31
N LYS A 12 0.35 21.81 10.91
CA LYS A 12 0.17 21.57 12.35
C LYS A 12 1.40 22.06 13.11
N LYS A 13 1.12 23.06 13.94
CA LYS A 13 2.02 23.73 14.87
C LYS A 13 2.57 22.73 15.89
N HIS A 14 3.87 22.88 16.15
CA HIS A 14 4.63 22.51 17.34
C HIS A 14 5.02 21.03 17.58
N ARG A 15 6.31 20.80 17.31
CA ARG A 15 7.34 20.52 18.32
C ARG A 15 7.08 19.27 19.15
N TRP A 16 7.25 18.10 18.54
CA TRP A 16 8.11 17.01 19.02
C TRP A 16 8.38 16.10 17.83
N THR A 17 9.65 15.80 17.63
CA THR A 17 10.23 15.10 16.49
C THR A 17 9.77 13.64 16.42
N ILE A 18 8.50 13.40 16.09
CA ILE A 18 8.09 12.10 15.60
C ILE A 18 8.58 12.07 14.16
N ARG A 19 9.79 11.52 13.97
CA ARG A 19 10.18 10.98 12.68
C ARG A 19 9.05 10.00 12.32
N GLN A 20 8.08 10.45 11.52
CA GLN A 20 7.16 9.56 10.83
C GLN A 20 8.03 8.79 9.85
N GLN A 21 8.66 7.75 10.38
CA GLN A 21 9.41 6.78 9.62
C GLN A 21 8.38 6.21 8.66
N THR A 22 8.44 6.67 7.42
CA THR A 22 7.65 6.09 6.34
C THR A 22 8.20 4.68 6.20
N GLU A 23 7.57 3.72 6.88
CA GLU A 23 7.96 2.33 6.77
C GLU A 23 7.61 1.86 5.37
N LEU A 24 8.65 1.50 4.62
CA LEU A 24 8.48 0.90 3.30
C LEU A 24 8.05 -0.55 3.51
N VAL A 25 6.75 -0.80 3.35
CA VAL A 25 6.23 -2.16 3.29
C VAL A 25 6.38 -2.71 1.87
N PRO A 26 6.67 -4.02 1.71
CA PRO A 26 6.67 -4.63 0.39
C PRO A 26 5.29 -4.50 -0.26
N SER A 27 5.25 -4.22 -1.56
CA SER A 27 4.00 -4.12 -2.33
C SER A 27 3.97 -5.18 -3.42
N LEU A 28 2.80 -5.78 -3.62
CA LEU A 28 2.55 -6.75 -4.67
C LEU A 28 1.66 -6.11 -5.73
N LEU A 29 2.15 -6.08 -6.97
CA LEU A 29 1.37 -5.61 -8.12
C LEU A 29 0.54 -6.76 -8.67
N LEU A 30 -0.66 -6.90 -8.12
CA LEU A 30 -1.64 -7.86 -8.59
C LEU A 30 -2.51 -7.23 -9.68
N ALA A 31 -2.75 -7.99 -10.75
CA ALA A 31 -3.59 -7.57 -11.86
C ALA A 31 -4.45 -8.73 -12.35
N GLY A 32 -5.59 -8.39 -12.96
CA GLY A 32 -6.52 -9.35 -13.55
C GLY A 32 -7.89 -9.36 -12.87
N LYS A 33 -8.87 -9.91 -13.57
CA LYS A 33 -10.27 -9.97 -13.12
C LYS A 33 -10.45 -10.84 -11.86
N TRP A 34 -9.57 -11.82 -11.66
CA TRP A 34 -9.59 -12.72 -10.50
C TRP A 34 -9.48 -11.96 -9.17
N MET A 35 -8.75 -10.84 -9.13
CA MET A 35 -8.55 -10.06 -7.91
C MET A 35 -9.89 -9.54 -7.36
N THR A 36 -10.72 -8.97 -8.25
CA THR A 36 -12.06 -8.50 -7.89
C THR A 36 -12.99 -9.67 -7.61
N SER A 37 -12.90 -10.77 -8.35
CA SER A 37 -13.69 -11.99 -8.09
C SER A 37 -13.37 -12.64 -6.74
N ALA A 38 -12.12 -12.53 -6.27
CA ALA A 38 -11.66 -12.97 -4.97
C ALA A 38 -11.93 -11.94 -3.85
N GLY A 39 -12.54 -10.79 -4.18
CA GLY A 39 -12.93 -9.77 -3.20
C GLY A 39 -11.82 -8.81 -2.77
N PHE A 40 -10.67 -8.77 -3.44
CA PHE A 40 -9.59 -7.84 -3.11
C PHE A 40 -9.78 -6.49 -3.82
N SER A 41 -9.37 -5.41 -3.13
CA SER A 41 -9.31 -4.05 -3.65
C SER A 41 -7.88 -3.52 -3.69
N ARG A 42 -7.62 -2.54 -4.56
CA ARG A 42 -6.30 -1.90 -4.64
C ARG A 42 -6.03 -1.14 -3.34
N GLY A 43 -4.89 -1.42 -2.73
CA GLY A 43 -4.49 -0.81 -1.46
C GLY A 43 -4.86 -1.62 -0.22
N ASP A 44 -5.49 -2.78 -0.38
CA ASP A 44 -5.72 -3.71 0.73
C ASP A 44 -4.39 -4.17 1.34
N SER A 45 -4.32 -4.15 2.67
CA SER A 45 -3.28 -4.85 3.41
C SER A 45 -3.60 -6.34 3.42
N VAL A 46 -2.62 -7.16 3.07
CA VAL A 46 -2.76 -8.63 2.96
C VAL A 46 -1.57 -9.34 3.58
N LYS A 47 -1.81 -10.52 4.13
CA LYS A 47 -0.78 -11.49 4.50
C LYS A 47 -0.47 -12.39 3.32
N VAL A 48 0.83 -12.63 3.10
CA VAL A 48 1.30 -13.46 1.99
C VAL A 48 2.32 -14.46 2.48
N TRP A 49 2.13 -15.72 2.12
CA TRP A 49 3.08 -16.80 2.39
C TRP A 49 3.08 -17.81 1.25
N VAL A 50 4.05 -18.72 1.29
CA VAL A 50 4.15 -19.83 0.34
C VAL A 50 3.72 -21.11 1.02
N GLU A 51 2.79 -21.82 0.40
CA GLU A 51 2.30 -23.11 0.86
C GLU A 51 2.27 -24.09 -0.32
N HIS A 52 2.97 -25.22 -0.21
CA HIS A 52 3.02 -26.25 -1.26
C HIS A 52 3.29 -25.71 -2.68
N ASN A 53 4.30 -24.84 -2.83
CA ASN A 53 4.67 -24.15 -4.08
C ASN A 53 3.58 -23.21 -4.64
N LYS A 54 2.61 -22.81 -3.83
CA LYS A 54 1.60 -21.81 -4.18
C LYS A 54 1.76 -20.57 -3.31
N ILE A 55 1.53 -19.41 -3.90
CA ILE A 55 1.41 -18.16 -3.15
C ILE A 55 0.00 -18.09 -2.59
N VAL A 56 -0.13 -17.99 -1.28
CA VAL A 56 -1.40 -17.79 -0.59
C VAL A 56 -1.48 -16.33 -0.16
N ILE A 57 -2.62 -15.71 -0.42
CA ILE A 57 -2.90 -14.31 -0.10
C ILE A 57 -4.18 -14.27 0.72
N GLU A 58 -4.08 -13.75 1.95
CA GLU A 58 -5.18 -13.61 2.90
C GLU A 58 -5.26 -12.16 3.40
N ARG A 59 -6.41 -11.72 3.90
CA ARG A 59 -6.54 -10.42 4.56
C ARG A 59 -5.92 -10.41 5.96
#